data_AF-A0A0J9TLY4-F1
#
_entry.id   AF-A0A0J9TLY4-F1
#
_cell.length_a   1.000
_cell.length_b   1.000
_cell.length_c   1.000
_cell.angle_alpha   90.00
_cell.angle_beta   90.00
_cell.angle_gamma   90.00
#
_symmetry.space_group_name_H-M   'P 1'
#
loop_
_entity.id
_entity.type
_entity.pdbx_description
1 polymer ?
#
loop_
_entity_poly.entity_id
_entity_poly.type
_entity_poly.pdbx_seq_one_letter_code
_entity_poly.pdbx_strand_id
1 'polypeptide(L)'
;MLKDLRESNIEKVKEMLFKLKVKLVEYRFQSSQGSLKNTSLIRTTRKTIAQLMTILGERKEYFSNRDLAHYMKLEEEEEKKRLKKK
;
A
#
# COMPACT_ATOMS: atom_id res chain seq x y z
N MET A 1 -6.36 2.91 16.24
CA MET A 1 -6.05 3.20 14.82
C MET A 1 -4.63 3.71 14.57
N LEU A 2 -4.14 4.81 15.16
CA LEU A 2 -2.72 5.21 15.00
C LEU A 2 -1.75 4.47 15.93
N LYS A 3 -2.22 4.05 17.12
CA LYS A 3 -1.41 3.29 18.09
C LYS A 3 -1.07 1.88 17.56
N ASP A 4 -2.06 1.19 17.02
CA ASP A 4 -1.93 -0.19 16.49
C ASP A 4 -0.92 -0.29 15.34
N LEU A 5 -0.75 0.79 14.56
CA LEU A 5 0.23 0.86 13.47
C LEU A 5 1.67 1.06 14.00
N ARG A 6 1.85 1.71 15.16
CA ARG A 6 3.17 1.90 15.78
C ARG A 6 3.71 0.65 16.43
N GLU A 7 2.86 -0.29 16.80
CA GLU A 7 3.26 -1.61 17.33
C GLU A 7 3.60 -2.60 16.22
N SER A 8 3.25 -2.28 14.96
CA SER A 8 3.50 -3.18 13.83
C SER A 8 4.96 -3.15 13.35
N ASN A 9 5.43 -4.31 12.88
CA ASN A 9 6.77 -4.50 12.34
C ASN A 9 7.01 -3.61 11.09
N ILE A 10 8.24 -3.15 10.90
CA ILE A 10 8.68 -2.30 9.77
C ILE A 10 8.31 -2.93 8.42
N GLU A 11 8.49 -4.24 8.29
CA GLU A 11 8.14 -4.98 7.06
C GLU A 11 6.64 -4.89 6.75
N LYS A 12 5.80 -5.02 7.78
CA LYS A 12 4.35 -4.93 7.65
C LYS A 12 3.91 -3.51 7.27
N VAL A 13 4.56 -2.49 7.84
CA VAL A 13 4.33 -1.08 7.47
C VAL A 13 4.68 -0.84 6.00
N LYS A 14 5.83 -1.36 5.53
CA LYS A 14 6.26 -1.25 4.13
C LYS A 14 5.35 -2.02 3.18
N GLU A 15 4.88 -3.21 3.55
CA GLU A 15 3.91 -4.00 2.77
C GLU A 15 2.57 -3.28 2.66
N MET A 16 2.04 -2.73 3.76
CA MET A 16 0.81 -1.93 3.74
C MET A 16 0.95 -0.68 2.87
N LEU A 17 2.10 -0.01 2.95
CA LEU A 17 2.41 1.16 2.12
C LEU A 17 2.40 0.79 0.63
N PHE A 18 2.97 -0.36 0.26
CA PHE A 18 2.94 -0.88 -1.09
C PHE A 18 1.50 -1.09 -1.59
N LYS A 19 0.69 -1.84 -0.84
CA LYS A 19 -0.71 -2.13 -1.19
C LYS A 19 -1.54 -0.87 -1.34
N LEU A 20 -1.34 0.13 -0.48
CA LEU A 20 -2.06 1.41 -0.58
C LEU A 20 -1.62 2.25 -1.78
N LYS A 21 -0.35 2.20 -2.19
CA LYS A 21 0.12 2.86 -3.41
C LYS A 21 -0.50 2.25 -4.66
N VAL A 22 -0.57 0.91 -4.74
CA VAL A 22 -1.25 0.20 -5.85
C VAL A 22 -2.73 0.58 -5.89
N LYS A 23 -3.45 0.49 -4.76
CA LYS A 23 -4.85 0.92 -4.66
C LYS A 23 -5.07 2.38 -5.05
N LEU A 24 -4.15 3.28 -4.69
CA LEU A 24 -4.26 4.69 -5.08
C LEU A 24 -4.20 4.86 -6.60
N VAL A 25 -3.34 4.09 -7.27
CA VAL A 25 -3.24 4.07 -8.74
C VAL A 25 -4.53 3.52 -9.35
N GLU A 26 -5.05 2.41 -8.84
CA GLU A 26 -6.35 1.86 -9.25
C GLU A 26 -7.49 2.86 -9.09
N TYR A 27 -7.59 3.55 -7.95
CA TYR A 27 -8.59 4.58 -7.72
C TYR A 27 -8.45 5.76 -8.67
N ARG A 28 -7.22 6.15 -9.03
CA ARG A 28 -6.99 7.19 -10.04
C ARG A 28 -7.45 6.75 -11.42
N PHE A 29 -7.18 5.50 -11.80
CA PHE A 29 -7.67 4.92 -13.06
C PHE A 29 -9.21 4.85 -13.10
N GLN A 30 -9.85 4.38 -12.02
CA GLN A 30 -11.31 4.36 -11.92
C GLN A 30 -11.90 5.78 -11.94
N SER A 31 -11.23 6.73 -11.28
CA SER A 31 -11.65 8.13 -11.28
C SER A 31 -11.54 8.76 -12.67
N SER A 32 -10.48 8.47 -13.42
CA SER A 32 -10.34 8.98 -14.80
C SER A 32 -11.35 8.36 -15.76
N GLN A 33 -11.80 7.12 -15.49
CA GLN A 33 -12.87 6.46 -16.24
C GLN A 33 -14.28 6.89 -15.82
N GLY A 34 -14.42 7.66 -14.73
CA GLY A 34 -15.72 8.07 -14.18
C GLY A 34 -16.48 6.96 -13.44
N SER A 35 -15.86 5.80 -13.22
CA SER A 35 -16.49 4.64 -12.54
C SER A 35 -16.31 4.65 -11.01
N LEU A 36 -15.54 5.60 -10.47
CA LEU A 36 -15.28 5.70 -9.04
C LEU A 36 -16.49 6.24 -8.26
N LYS A 37 -17.20 5.33 -7.59
CA LYS A 37 -18.39 5.67 -6.77
C LYS A 37 -18.08 6.58 -5.58
N ASN A 38 -16.88 6.48 -4.99
CA ASN A 38 -16.52 7.25 -3.80
C ASN A 38 -15.14 7.90 -3.94
N THR A 39 -15.14 9.17 -4.31
CA THR A 39 -13.92 9.99 -4.47
C THR A 39 -13.20 10.26 -3.14
N SER A 40 -13.89 10.14 -2.00
CA SER A 40 -13.28 10.29 -0.67
C SER A 40 -12.25 9.20 -0.35
N LEU A 41 -12.33 8.05 -1.05
CA LEU A 41 -11.35 6.97 -0.92
C LEU A 41 -9.95 7.43 -1.33
N ILE A 42 -9.83 8.25 -2.38
CA ILE A 42 -8.54 8.81 -2.82
C ILE A 42 -7.93 9.68 -1.72
N ARG A 43 -8.75 10.53 -1.07
CA ARG A 43 -8.30 11.40 0.03
C ARG A 43 -7.85 10.57 1.23
N THR A 44 -8.66 9.59 1.62
CA THR A 44 -8.40 8.73 2.80
C THR A 44 -7.15 7.87 2.59
N THR A 45 -7.00 7.30 1.40
CA THR A 45 -5.82 6.50 1.01
C THR A 45 -4.56 7.35 1.04
N ARG A 46 -4.58 8.58 0.49
CA ARG A 46 -3.44 9.51 0.57
C ARG A 46 -3.07 9.85 2.02
N LYS A 47 -4.06 10.12 2.88
CA LYS A 47 -3.83 10.41 4.31
C LYS A 47 -3.17 9.22 5.02
N THR A 48 -3.64 8.01 4.73
CA THR A 48 -3.09 6.78 5.32
C THR A 48 -1.66 6.53 4.85
N ILE A 49 -1.36 6.75 3.57
CA ILE A 49 0.01 6.69 3.02
C ILE A 49 0.92 7.68 3.75
N ALA A 50 0.49 8.92 3.94
CA ALA A 50 1.27 9.93 4.64
C ALA A 50 1.59 9.50 6.09
N GLN A 51 0.60 8.96 6.81
CA GLN A 51 0.79 8.45 8.17
C GLN A 51 1.80 7.30 8.24
N LEU A 52 1.73 6.35 7.30
CA LEU A 52 2.71 5.25 7.21
C LEU A 52 4.12 5.76 6.91
N MET A 53 4.24 6.74 6.00
CA MET A 53 5.53 7.38 5.70
C MET A 53 6.09 8.13 6.91
N THR A 54 5.24 8.79 7.71
CA THR A 54 5.67 9.43 8.97
C THR A 54 6.23 8.40 9.94
N ILE A 55 5.55 7.25 10.13
CA ILE A 55 6.03 6.18 11.02
C ILE A 55 7.37 5.60 10.54
N LEU A 56 7.54 5.40 9.23
CA LEU A 56 8.81 4.96 8.67
C LEU A 56 9.92 6.01 8.93
N GLY A 57 9.61 7.30 8.74
CA GLY A 57 10.53 8.39 9.03
C GLY A 57 10.92 8.49 10.52
N GLU A 58 9.97 8.31 11.44
CA GLU A 58 10.23 8.23 12.90
C GLU A 58 11.22 7.09 13.23
N ARG A 59 11.20 6.01 12.45
CA ARG A 59 12.09 4.85 12.60
C ARG A 59 13.39 4.95 11.79
N LYS A 60 13.64 6.08 11.10
CA LYS A 60 14.77 6.31 10.17
C LYS A 60 14.80 5.37 8.96
N GLU A 61 13.65 4.80 8.64
CA GLU A 61 13.51 3.83 7.57
C GLU A 61 12.83 4.44 6.36
N TYR A 62 13.21 3.96 5.18
CA TYR A 62 12.68 4.48 3.92
C TYR A 62 12.12 3.35 3.07
N PHE A 63 11.10 3.69 2.29
CA PHE A 63 10.61 2.81 1.23
C PHE A 63 11.42 3.09 -0.03
N SER A 64 12.31 2.16 -0.37
CA SER A 64 13.20 2.26 -1.52
C SER A 64 12.65 1.51 -2.75
N ASN A 65 13.25 1.76 -3.91
CA ASN A 65 12.91 1.01 -5.13
C ASN A 65 13.19 -0.50 -5.00
N ARG A 66 14.12 -0.90 -4.12
CA ARG A 66 14.38 -2.32 -3.82
C ARG A 66 13.19 -2.94 -3.08
N ASP A 67 12.59 -2.22 -2.14
CA ASP A 67 11.39 -2.66 -1.44
C ASP A 67 10.22 -2.83 -2.43
N LEU A 68 10.06 -1.89 -3.38
CA LEU A 68 9.03 -1.98 -4.41
C LEU A 68 9.13 -3.28 -5.22
N ALA A 69 10.33 -3.61 -5.72
CA ALA A 69 10.56 -4.82 -6.49
C ALA A 69 10.34 -6.10 -5.65
N HIS A 70 10.70 -6.08 -4.37
CA HIS A 70 10.46 -7.18 -3.45
C HIS A 70 8.96 -7.45 -3.25
N TYR A 71 8.18 -6.42 -2.92
CA TYR A 71 6.74 -6.58 -2.70
C TYR A 71 5.97 -6.91 -3.98
N MET A 72 6.39 -6.38 -5.13
CA MET A 72 5.84 -6.78 -6.43
C MET A 72 6.03 -8.28 -6.67
N LYS A 73 7.25 -8.81 -6.46
CA LYS A 73 7.53 -10.24 -6.61
C LYS A 73 6.70 -11.11 -5.65
N LEU A 74 6.59 -10.69 -4.39
CA LEU A 74 5.76 -11.41 -3.41
C LEU A 74 4.28 -11.46 -3.82
N GLU A 75 3.74 -10.33 -4.29
CA GLU A 75 2.35 -10.25 -4.75
C GLU A 75 2.13 -11.11 -6.00
N GLU A 76 3.06 -11.10 -6.96
CA GLU A 76 3.03 -12.00 -8.13
C GLU A 76 3.09 -13.48 -7.75
N GLU A 77 3.93 -13.85 -6.77
CA GLU A 77 4.01 -15.22 -6.27
C GLU A 77 2.73 -15.65 -5.56
N GLU A 78 2.15 -14.78 -4.74
CA GLU A 78 0.84 -15.01 -4.12
C GLU A 78 -0.25 -15.21 -5.17
N GLU A 79 -0.28 -14.37 -6.20
CA GLU A 79 -1.26 -14.46 -7.29
C GLU A 79 -1.10 -15.77 -8.07
N LYS A 80 0.14 -16.15 -8.42
CA LYS A 80 0.45 -17.45 -9.04
C LYS A 80 -0.01 -18.62 -8.17
N LYS A 81 0.18 -18.55 -6.85
CA LYS A 81 -0.31 -19.57 -5.91
C LYS A 81 -1.84 -19.64 -5.88
N ARG A 82 -2.53 -18.48 -5.88
CA ARG A 82 -4.00 -18.42 -5.93
C ARG A 82 -4.54 -19.01 -7.22
N LEU A 83 -3.90 -18.72 -8.36
CA LEU A 83 -4.28 -19.28 -9.67
C LEU A 83 -4.04 -20.78 -9.76
N LYS A 84 -2.94 -21.30 -9.20
CA LYS A 84 -2.67 -22.76 -9.15
C LYS A 84 -3.62 -23.54 -8.24
N LYS A 85 -4.28 -22.87 -7.29
CA LYS A 85 -5.22 -23.46 -6.34
C LYS A 85 -6.67 -23.47 -6.88
N LYS A 86 -6.93 -22.74 -7.97
CA LYS A 86 -8.24 -22.61 -8.61
C LYS A 86 -8.32 -23.55 -9.82
#